data_AF-A0A0F4TVQ2-F1
#
_entry.id   AF-A0A0F4TVQ2-F1
#
_cell.length_a   1.000
_cell.length_b   1.000
_cell.length_c   1.000
_cell.angle_alpha   90.00
_cell.angle_beta   90.00
_cell.angle_gamma   90.00
#
_symmetry.space_group_name_H-M   'P 1'
#
loop_
_entity.id
_entity.type
_entity.pdbx_description
1 polymer ?
#
loop_
_entity_poly.entity_id
_entity_poly.type
_entity_poly.pdbx_seq_one_letter_code
_entity_poly.pdbx_strand_id
1 'polypeptide(L)'
;MKILSRFSLLLLGLIMLSSAFAEDDCKEITSSTQVDHCAELAMKKADSQLNTRYHELMARLETQYKRDLQLGPAYAVKVKEAQRAWVKLRDTNCAVEAFEIEADKPAYATAVNNCITRMSQERSVELDRIAPSATACPSIDFADFLASFSERVDVQKAFVQRPLQLVTTAAGDPEPEMNKNTLSDDQIKFPLIPDRARREADGLTLTVKEQQGNTATALLQKPDTDYVFEYRFVRGQCWVLREVMDYSL
;
A
#
# COMPACT_ATOMS: atom_id res chain seq x y z
N MET A 1 -29.81 74.69 46.25
CA MET A 1 -31.14 74.66 45.61
C MET A 1 -30.96 74.31 44.14
N LYS A 2 -31.79 73.38 43.63
CA LYS A 2 -31.85 72.79 42.27
C LYS A 2 -30.84 71.66 41.97
N ILE A 3 -31.15 70.48 41.42
CA ILE A 3 -32.27 69.51 41.37
C ILE A 3 -31.96 68.62 40.13
N LEU A 4 -31.91 67.27 40.30
CA LEU A 4 -32.22 66.15 39.36
C LEU A 4 -31.54 66.12 37.96
N SER A 5 -31.33 65.04 37.20
CA SER A 5 -31.43 63.57 37.29
C SER A 5 -31.08 62.98 35.90
N ARG A 6 -30.26 61.90 35.86
CA ARG A 6 -30.24 60.71 34.93
C ARG A 6 -30.21 60.87 33.39
N PHE A 7 -29.31 60.13 32.73
CA PHE A 7 -29.65 59.09 31.73
C PHE A 7 -28.43 58.18 31.44
N SER A 8 -28.65 56.87 31.48
CA SER A 8 -27.71 55.78 31.14
C SER A 8 -27.50 55.63 29.63
N LEU A 9 -26.32 55.18 29.17
CA LEU A 9 -26.17 53.99 28.30
C LEU A 9 -24.68 53.60 28.08
N LEU A 10 -24.38 52.32 28.31
CA LEU A 10 -23.16 51.61 27.89
C LEU A 10 -23.10 51.47 26.36
N LEU A 11 -21.90 51.53 25.75
CA LEU A 11 -21.59 50.73 24.56
C LEU A 11 -20.12 50.32 24.52
N LEU A 12 -19.86 49.07 24.91
CA LEU A 12 -18.63 48.33 24.72
C LEU A 12 -18.61 47.81 23.27
N GLY A 13 -17.84 48.46 22.39
CA GLY A 13 -17.67 48.02 21.01
C GLY A 13 -16.70 46.85 20.92
N LEU A 14 -17.24 45.63 20.89
CA LEU A 14 -16.50 44.38 20.69
C LEU A 14 -16.13 44.26 19.20
N ILE A 15 -14.84 44.31 18.89
CA ILE A 15 -14.29 44.01 17.56
C ILE A 15 -14.36 42.50 17.36
N MET A 16 -15.29 42.04 16.53
CA MET A 16 -15.29 40.67 16.00
C MET A 16 -14.74 40.71 14.57
N LEU A 17 -13.45 40.42 14.40
CA LEU A 17 -12.92 39.94 13.14
C LEU A 17 -13.20 38.43 13.09
N SER A 18 -14.28 38.06 12.42
CA SER A 18 -14.54 36.66 12.06
C SER A 18 -14.28 36.48 10.58
N SER A 19 -13.05 36.08 10.22
CA SER A 19 -12.77 35.48 8.91
C SER A 19 -12.65 33.97 9.11
N ALA A 20 -13.80 33.30 9.10
CA ALA A 20 -13.89 31.88 8.84
C ALA A 20 -14.41 31.71 7.40
N PHE A 21 -14.13 30.55 6.79
CA PHE A 21 -14.49 30.09 5.43
C PHE A 21 -13.42 30.36 4.35
N ALA A 22 -12.54 29.38 4.13
CA ALA A 22 -11.67 29.30 2.95
C ALA A 22 -11.60 27.85 2.37
N GLU A 23 -12.54 26.97 2.72
CA GLU A 23 -12.51 25.56 2.25
C GLU A 23 -13.57 25.24 1.18
N ASP A 24 -14.59 26.09 0.98
CA ASP A 24 -15.69 25.83 0.03
C ASP A 24 -15.48 26.44 -1.37
N ASP A 25 -14.55 27.39 -1.53
CA ASP A 25 -14.36 28.19 -2.76
C ASP A 25 -13.70 27.43 -3.93
N CYS A 26 -13.18 26.21 -3.71
CA CYS A 26 -12.52 25.42 -4.75
C CYS A 26 -13.38 24.30 -5.35
N LYS A 27 -14.65 24.18 -4.94
CA LYS A 27 -15.61 23.23 -5.53
C LYS A 27 -16.20 23.74 -6.84
N GLU A 28 -16.37 25.05 -6.97
CA GLU A 28 -16.81 25.72 -8.20
C GLU A 28 -15.83 26.84 -8.57
N ILE A 29 -15.07 26.64 -9.66
CA ILE A 29 -14.15 27.65 -10.18
C ILE A 29 -14.92 28.57 -11.12
N THR A 30 -15.07 29.84 -10.75
CA THR A 30 -15.82 30.86 -11.50
C THR A 30 -14.96 32.02 -11.97
N SER A 31 -13.68 32.06 -11.59
CA SER A 31 -12.71 33.10 -12.00
C SER A 31 -11.30 32.55 -12.15
N SER A 32 -10.47 33.20 -12.96
CA SER A 32 -9.06 32.83 -13.14
C SER A 32 -8.24 32.95 -11.85
N THR A 33 -8.54 33.91 -10.98
CA THR A 33 -7.87 34.07 -9.68
C THR A 33 -8.13 32.91 -8.72
N GLN A 34 -9.28 32.24 -8.83
CA GLN A 34 -9.56 31.03 -8.06
C GLN A 34 -8.70 29.84 -8.52
N VAL A 35 -8.32 29.77 -9.80
CA VAL A 35 -7.51 28.66 -10.34
C VAL A 35 -6.16 28.59 -9.61
N ASP A 36 -5.45 29.71 -9.51
CA ASP A 36 -4.12 29.75 -8.90
C ASP A 36 -4.18 29.43 -7.41
N HIS A 37 -5.18 29.98 -6.71
CA HIS A 37 -5.41 29.71 -5.30
C HIS A 37 -5.74 28.24 -5.03
N CYS A 38 -6.64 27.65 -5.82
CA CYS A 38 -7.03 26.27 -5.65
C CYS A 38 -5.91 25.29 -6.01
N ALA A 39 -5.07 25.62 -7.00
CA ALA A 39 -3.86 24.84 -7.29
C ALA A 39 -2.88 24.84 -6.11
N GLU A 40 -2.68 25.99 -5.45
CA GLU A 40 -1.83 26.09 -4.26
C GLU A 40 -2.39 25.26 -3.09
N LEU A 41 -3.70 25.34 -2.83
CA LEU A 41 -4.36 24.55 -1.79
C LEU A 41 -4.28 23.04 -2.07
N ALA A 42 -4.53 22.63 -3.32
CA ALA A 42 -4.42 21.23 -3.74
C ALA A 42 -2.99 20.70 -3.56
N MET A 43 -1.99 21.51 -3.93
CA MET A 43 -0.58 21.19 -3.74
C MET A 43 -0.25 21.00 -2.26
N LYS A 44 -0.62 21.94 -1.39
CA LYS A 44 -0.40 21.84 0.07
C LYS A 44 -1.07 20.61 0.66
N LYS A 45 -2.31 20.31 0.25
CA LYS A 45 -3.05 19.12 0.69
C LYS A 45 -2.35 17.84 0.27
N ALA A 46 -1.92 17.74 -0.99
CA ALA A 46 -1.23 16.57 -1.51
C ALA A 46 0.14 16.36 -0.85
N ASP A 47 0.90 17.43 -0.59
CA ASP A 47 2.20 17.35 0.08
C ASP A 47 2.05 16.93 1.56
N SER A 48 1.04 17.45 2.25
CA SER A 48 0.67 17.01 3.61
C SER A 48 0.27 15.53 3.66
N GLN A 49 -0.53 15.08 2.68
CA GLN A 49 -0.91 13.68 2.56
C GLN A 49 0.30 12.78 2.30
N LEU A 50 1.21 13.20 1.40
CA LEU A 50 2.46 12.50 1.15
C LEU A 50 3.32 12.37 2.41
N ASN A 51 3.47 13.44 3.18
CA ASN A 51 4.23 13.41 4.43
C ASN A 51 3.60 12.46 5.45
N THR A 52 2.26 12.45 5.52
CA THR A 52 1.50 11.51 6.35
C THR A 52 1.81 10.06 5.95
N ARG A 53 1.71 9.71 4.66
CA ARG A 53 2.01 8.35 4.16
C ARG A 53 3.45 7.94 4.38
N TYR A 54 4.40 8.88 4.25
CA TYR A 54 5.79 8.64 4.59
C TYR A 54 5.97 8.27 6.06
N HIS A 55 5.39 9.04 6.99
CA HIS A 55 5.47 8.71 8.41
C HIS A 55 4.80 7.38 8.75
N GLU A 56 3.65 7.09 8.15
CA GLU A 56 2.97 5.79 8.30
C GLU A 56 3.88 4.64 7.83
N LEU A 57 4.53 4.76 6.67
CA LEU A 57 5.50 3.77 6.18
C LEU A 57 6.65 3.57 7.18
N MET A 58 7.24 4.64 7.68
CA MET A 58 8.34 4.54 8.64
C MET A 58 7.91 3.83 9.94
N ALA A 59 6.69 4.11 10.43
CA ALA A 59 6.13 3.42 11.59
C ALA A 59 5.82 1.94 11.31
N ARG A 60 5.34 1.61 10.10
CA ARG A 60 5.13 0.21 9.67
C ARG A 60 6.44 -0.56 9.65
N LEU A 61 7.52 0.02 9.13
CA LEU A 61 8.85 -0.59 9.14
C LEU A 61 9.34 -0.86 10.56
N GLU A 62 9.21 0.11 11.46
CA GLU A 62 9.58 -0.08 12.87
C GLU A 62 8.80 -1.23 13.52
N THR A 63 7.49 -1.28 13.28
CA THR A 63 6.61 -2.30 13.86
C THR A 63 6.89 -3.69 13.29
N GLN A 64 6.99 -3.81 11.96
CA GLN A 64 7.14 -5.07 11.26
C GLN A 64 8.51 -5.73 11.52
N TYR A 65 9.56 -4.92 11.63
CA TYR A 65 10.92 -5.40 11.83
C TYR A 65 11.42 -5.23 13.27
N LYS A 66 10.52 -4.99 14.24
CA LYS A 66 10.86 -4.78 15.66
C LYS A 66 11.78 -5.84 16.28
N ARG A 67 11.70 -7.09 15.80
CA ARG A 67 12.52 -8.22 16.28
C ARG A 67 13.88 -8.32 15.60
N ASP A 68 14.04 -7.70 14.44
CA ASP A 68 15.30 -7.66 13.68
C ASP A 68 15.95 -6.29 13.81
N LEU A 69 16.85 -6.19 14.79
CA LEU A 69 17.49 -4.94 15.20
C LEU A 69 18.42 -4.35 14.14
N GLN A 70 18.73 -5.06 13.05
CA GLN A 70 19.57 -4.56 11.96
C GLN A 70 18.77 -4.29 10.69
N LEU A 71 17.87 -5.20 10.30
CA LEU A 71 17.15 -5.11 9.03
C LEU A 71 16.17 -3.94 8.99
N GLY A 72 15.39 -3.73 10.06
CA GLY A 72 14.42 -2.64 10.14
C GLY A 72 15.07 -1.25 9.96
N PRO A 73 16.09 -0.92 10.77
CA PRO A 73 16.85 0.32 10.60
C PRO A 73 17.52 0.47 9.23
N ALA A 74 18.13 -0.60 8.69
CA ALA A 74 18.75 -0.56 7.37
C ALA A 74 17.73 -0.25 6.26
N TYR A 75 16.54 -0.84 6.33
CA TYR A 75 15.47 -0.57 5.37
C TYR A 75 14.93 0.87 5.50
N ALA A 76 14.72 1.34 6.73
CA ALA A 76 14.31 2.72 7.00
C ALA A 76 15.28 3.76 6.40
N VAL A 77 16.59 3.50 6.47
CA VAL A 77 17.61 4.34 5.81
C VAL A 77 17.39 4.39 4.29
N LYS A 78 17.16 3.24 3.65
CA LYS A 78 16.93 3.16 2.19
C LYS A 78 15.66 3.90 1.77
N VAL A 79 14.57 3.79 2.54
CA VAL A 79 13.33 4.53 2.28
C VAL A 79 13.56 6.04 2.40
N LYS A 80 14.28 6.49 3.42
CA LYS A 80 14.60 7.92 3.60
C LYS A 80 15.47 8.47 2.47
N GLU A 81 16.47 7.72 2.03
CA GLU A 81 17.32 8.08 0.88
C GLU A 81 16.48 8.21 -0.41
N ALA A 82 15.65 7.20 -0.70
CA ALA A 82 14.78 7.20 -1.86
C ALA A 82 13.77 8.36 -1.84
N GLN A 83 13.17 8.67 -0.68
CA GLN A 83 12.22 9.77 -0.56
C GLN A 83 12.87 11.13 -0.82
N ARG A 84 14.10 11.35 -0.33
CA ARG A 84 14.85 12.59 -0.61
C ARG A 84 15.20 12.73 -2.09
N ALA A 85 15.60 11.63 -2.73
CA ALA A 85 15.86 11.62 -4.17
C ALA A 85 14.59 11.90 -4.98
N TRP A 86 13.46 11.33 -4.56
CA TRP A 86 12.17 11.55 -5.19
C TRP A 86 11.71 13.02 -5.10
N VAL A 87 11.89 13.69 -3.95
CA VAL A 87 11.55 15.13 -3.83
C VAL A 87 12.35 15.95 -4.85
N LYS A 88 13.65 15.66 -5.00
CA LYS A 88 14.48 16.32 -6.01
C LYS A 88 13.94 16.05 -7.43
N LEU A 89 13.60 14.79 -7.74
CA LEU A 89 12.99 14.43 -9.02
C LEU A 89 11.73 15.25 -9.27
N ARG A 90 10.79 15.28 -8.31
CA ARG A 90 9.54 16.04 -8.40
C ARG A 90 9.80 17.49 -8.74
N ASP A 91 10.63 18.17 -7.94
CA ASP A 91 10.85 19.61 -8.11
C ASP A 91 11.51 19.91 -9.47
N THR A 92 12.49 19.09 -9.89
CA THR A 92 13.12 19.24 -11.21
C THR A 92 12.18 18.91 -12.37
N ASN A 93 11.31 17.92 -12.21
CA ASN A 93 10.35 17.52 -13.24
C ASN A 93 9.25 18.58 -13.40
N CYS A 94 8.74 19.14 -12.31
CA CYS A 94 7.73 20.19 -12.37
C CYS A 94 8.25 21.50 -12.97
N ALA A 95 9.54 21.81 -12.79
CA ALA A 95 10.18 22.92 -13.49
C ALA A 95 10.26 22.68 -15.01
N VAL A 96 10.47 21.43 -15.45
CA VAL A 96 10.44 21.06 -16.88
C VAL A 96 9.03 21.17 -17.45
N GLU A 97 8.01 20.69 -16.73
CA GLU A 97 6.60 20.79 -17.17
C GLU A 97 6.13 22.25 -17.32
N ALA A 98 6.70 23.18 -16.56
CA ALA A 98 6.38 24.60 -16.61
C ALA A 98 7.36 25.43 -17.48
N PHE A 99 8.30 24.80 -18.19
CA PHE A 99 9.45 25.48 -18.82
C PHE A 99 9.06 26.56 -19.84
N GLU A 100 7.97 26.37 -20.57
CA GLU A 100 7.50 27.32 -21.59
C GLU A 100 6.77 28.54 -20.99
N ILE A 101 6.60 28.59 -19.67
CA ILE A 101 5.91 29.67 -18.96
C ILE A 101 6.95 30.52 -18.22
N GLU A 102 6.87 31.84 -18.40
CA GLU A 102 7.71 32.78 -17.67
C GLU A 102 7.52 32.63 -16.15
N ALA A 103 8.63 32.45 -15.42
CA ALA A 103 8.62 32.09 -13.99
C ALA A 103 7.98 33.15 -13.07
N ASP A 104 7.85 34.39 -13.53
CA ASP A 104 7.21 35.50 -12.80
C ASP A 104 5.69 35.54 -12.98
N LYS A 105 5.12 34.67 -13.83
CA LYS A 105 3.68 34.64 -14.13
C LYS A 105 2.92 33.71 -13.19
N PRO A 106 1.69 34.07 -12.78
CA PRO A 106 0.83 33.16 -11.99
C PRO A 106 0.60 31.80 -12.66
N ALA A 107 0.52 31.78 -13.99
CA ALA A 107 0.40 30.54 -14.77
C ALA A 107 1.55 29.55 -14.52
N TYR A 108 2.78 30.03 -14.25
CA TYR A 108 3.92 29.17 -13.93
C TYR A 108 3.71 28.49 -12.58
N ALA A 109 3.32 29.27 -11.56
CA ALA A 109 3.04 28.74 -10.22
C ALA A 109 1.91 27.69 -10.27
N THR A 110 0.86 27.95 -11.05
CA THR A 110 -0.26 27.02 -11.24
C THR A 110 0.17 25.73 -11.92
N ALA A 111 0.98 25.80 -12.98
CA ALA A 111 1.52 24.62 -13.64
C ALA A 111 2.39 23.78 -12.70
N VAL A 112 3.29 24.42 -11.94
CA VAL A 112 4.14 23.75 -10.94
C VAL A 112 3.30 23.11 -9.84
N ASN A 113 2.32 23.83 -9.27
CA ASN A 113 1.46 23.35 -8.19
C ASN A 113 0.64 22.12 -8.63
N ASN A 114 0.11 22.13 -9.85
CA ASN A 114 -0.62 20.99 -10.41
C ASN A 114 0.29 19.77 -10.61
N CYS A 115 1.51 19.97 -11.12
CA CYS A 115 2.50 18.90 -11.24
C CYS A 115 2.86 18.29 -9.87
N ILE A 116 3.17 19.14 -8.87
CA ILE A 116 3.49 18.69 -7.51
C ILE A 116 2.31 17.92 -6.90
N THR A 117 1.07 18.37 -7.14
CA THR A 117 -0.15 17.69 -6.67
C THR A 117 -0.21 16.27 -7.22
N ARG A 118 -0.13 16.12 -8.54
CA ARG A 118 -0.19 14.81 -9.22
C ARG A 118 0.92 13.87 -8.74
N MET A 119 2.17 14.34 -8.77
CA MET A 119 3.31 13.52 -8.37
C MET A 119 3.24 13.11 -6.89
N SER A 120 2.85 14.03 -6.00
CA SER A 120 2.71 13.73 -4.56
C SER A 120 1.60 12.71 -4.29
N GLN A 121 0.50 12.76 -5.05
CA GLN A 121 -0.55 11.75 -4.98
C GLN A 121 -0.06 10.38 -5.46
N GLU A 122 0.57 10.31 -6.63
CA GLU A 122 1.15 9.07 -7.18
C GLU A 122 2.15 8.43 -6.20
N ARG A 123 3.05 9.24 -5.65
CA ARG A 123 4.03 8.79 -4.67
C ARG A 123 3.38 8.31 -3.38
N SER A 124 2.33 8.96 -2.91
CA SER A 124 1.59 8.50 -1.72
C SER A 124 1.09 7.06 -1.90
N VAL A 125 0.54 6.73 -3.08
CA VAL A 125 0.09 5.37 -3.40
C VAL A 125 1.26 4.39 -3.51
N GLU A 126 2.41 4.83 -4.02
CA GLU A 126 3.63 4.01 -4.03
C GLU A 126 4.11 3.69 -2.60
N LEU A 127 4.19 4.68 -1.71
CA LEU A 127 4.59 4.51 -0.31
C LEU A 127 3.65 3.57 0.45
N ASP A 128 2.35 3.59 0.14
CA ASP A 128 1.36 2.66 0.72
C ASP A 128 1.61 1.20 0.35
N ARG A 129 2.29 0.94 -0.78
CA ARG A 129 2.65 -0.41 -1.24
C ARG A 129 3.99 -0.91 -0.70
N ILE A 130 4.82 -0.03 -0.14
CA ILE A 130 6.10 -0.41 0.48
C ILE A 130 5.81 -0.93 1.88
N ALA A 131 6.39 -2.09 2.21
CA ALA A 131 6.17 -2.77 3.49
C ALA A 131 4.69 -2.68 3.91
N PRO A 132 3.77 -3.20 3.05
CA PRO A 132 2.36 -3.13 3.33
C PRO A 132 2.18 -3.79 4.70
N SER A 133 1.46 -3.12 5.61
CA SER A 133 1.18 -3.69 6.92
C SER A 133 0.68 -5.10 6.66
N ALA A 134 1.33 -6.10 7.26
CA ALA A 134 0.86 -7.47 7.16
C ALA A 134 -0.65 -7.40 7.35
N THR A 135 -1.40 -7.72 6.30
CA THR A 135 -2.85 -7.67 6.33
C THR A 135 -3.27 -8.35 7.63
N ALA A 136 -4.19 -7.77 8.41
CA ALA A 136 -4.67 -8.47 9.60
C ALA A 136 -5.03 -9.92 9.22
N CYS A 137 -4.70 -10.88 10.09
CA CYS A 137 -4.88 -12.30 9.79
C CYS A 137 -6.28 -12.53 9.18
N PRO A 138 -6.40 -12.96 7.91
CA PRO A 138 -7.70 -13.04 7.25
C PRO A 138 -8.67 -13.94 7.99
N SER A 139 -8.16 -15.06 8.51
CA SER A 139 -8.86 -15.92 9.47
C SER A 139 -7.86 -16.82 10.20
N ILE A 140 -8.22 -17.23 11.41
CA ILE A 140 -7.55 -18.32 12.13
C ILE A 140 -8.05 -19.69 11.69
N ASP A 141 -9.26 -19.76 11.14
CA ASP A 141 -9.76 -20.95 10.47
C ASP A 141 -9.07 -21.10 9.12
N PHE A 142 -8.59 -22.31 8.82
CA PHE A 142 -7.78 -22.52 7.62
C PHE A 142 -8.60 -22.42 6.34
N ALA A 143 -9.86 -22.87 6.32
CA ALA A 143 -10.68 -22.84 5.12
C ALA A 143 -11.01 -21.39 4.74
N ASP A 144 -11.40 -20.57 5.74
CA ASP A 144 -11.65 -19.14 5.54
C ASP A 144 -10.37 -18.37 5.15
N PHE A 145 -9.25 -18.74 5.77
CA PHE A 145 -7.95 -18.18 5.41
C PHE A 145 -7.58 -18.52 3.98
N LEU A 146 -7.72 -19.79 3.57
CA LEU A 146 -7.39 -20.26 2.23
C LEU A 146 -8.29 -19.62 1.17
N ALA A 147 -9.57 -19.43 1.47
CA ALA A 147 -10.47 -18.66 0.61
C ALA A 147 -9.93 -17.23 0.41
N SER A 148 -9.57 -16.53 1.49
CA SER A 148 -9.00 -15.18 1.37
C SER A 148 -7.65 -15.16 0.65
N PHE A 149 -6.76 -16.11 0.96
CA PHE A 149 -5.42 -16.23 0.39
C PHE A 149 -5.48 -16.52 -1.12
N SER A 150 -6.34 -17.43 -1.56
CA SER A 150 -6.44 -17.83 -2.97
C SER A 150 -7.09 -16.77 -3.86
N GLU A 151 -7.95 -15.91 -3.33
CA GLU A 151 -8.64 -14.87 -4.11
C GLU A 151 -7.89 -13.52 -4.14
N ARG A 152 -6.87 -13.32 -3.29
CA ARG A 152 -6.21 -12.02 -3.12
C ARG A 152 -4.70 -12.08 -3.19
N VAL A 153 -4.14 -11.49 -4.25
CA VAL A 153 -2.68 -11.44 -4.48
C VAL A 153 -1.92 -10.69 -3.39
N ASP A 154 -2.52 -9.67 -2.77
CA ASP A 154 -1.91 -8.93 -1.66
C ASP A 154 -1.83 -9.77 -0.39
N VAL A 155 -2.84 -10.60 -0.12
CA VAL A 155 -2.83 -11.61 0.95
C VAL A 155 -1.75 -12.66 0.69
N GLN A 156 -1.63 -13.16 -0.55
CA GLN A 156 -0.54 -14.10 -0.89
C GLN A 156 0.83 -13.49 -0.64
N LYS A 157 1.06 -12.25 -1.07
CA LYS A 157 2.33 -11.54 -0.85
C LYS A 157 2.66 -11.34 0.63
N ALA A 158 1.65 -11.13 1.47
CA ALA A 158 1.80 -10.90 2.90
C ALA A 158 1.98 -12.18 3.73
N PHE A 159 1.37 -13.29 3.32
CA PHE A 159 1.34 -14.54 4.08
C PHE A 159 2.15 -15.68 3.45
N VAL A 160 3.12 -15.36 2.61
CA VAL A 160 4.16 -16.30 2.17
C VAL A 160 5.40 -16.12 3.03
N GLN A 161 5.84 -17.20 3.66
CA GLN A 161 7.09 -17.22 4.43
C GLN A 161 8.28 -17.02 3.48
N ARG A 162 9.19 -16.13 3.87
CA ARG A 162 10.42 -15.82 3.12
C ARG A 162 11.62 -16.41 3.88
N PRO A 163 12.48 -17.20 3.22
CA PRO A 163 12.36 -17.69 1.84
C PRO A 163 11.33 -18.83 1.72
N LEU A 164 10.72 -18.98 0.54
CA LEU A 164 9.73 -20.02 0.25
C LEU A 164 10.44 -21.32 -0.16
N GLN A 165 10.01 -22.47 0.36
CA GLN A 165 10.51 -23.76 -0.13
C GLN A 165 9.71 -24.20 -1.35
N LEU A 166 10.38 -24.52 -2.45
CA LEU A 166 9.79 -25.12 -3.64
C LEU A 166 10.34 -26.53 -3.78
N VAL A 167 9.45 -27.52 -3.81
CA VAL A 167 9.80 -28.92 -4.09
C VAL A 167 9.25 -29.26 -5.47
N THR A 168 10.09 -29.71 -6.39
CA THR A 168 9.68 -30.13 -7.73
C THR A 168 9.98 -31.59 -7.94
N THR A 169 9.06 -32.31 -8.57
CA THR A 169 9.27 -33.71 -8.95
C THR A 169 10.09 -33.78 -10.24
N ALA A 170 11.13 -34.60 -10.26
CA ALA A 170 11.95 -34.87 -11.43
C ALA A 170 11.84 -36.35 -11.81
N ALA A 171 11.82 -36.62 -13.12
CA ALA A 171 11.81 -37.98 -13.62
C ALA A 171 13.09 -38.72 -13.19
N GLY A 172 12.92 -39.83 -12.47
CA GLY A 172 13.99 -40.73 -12.02
C GLY A 172 13.61 -42.19 -12.29
N ASP A 173 14.61 -43.03 -12.54
CA ASP A 173 14.47 -44.48 -12.71
C ASP A 173 15.24 -45.17 -11.58
N PRO A 174 14.59 -45.96 -10.70
CA PRO A 174 13.23 -46.49 -10.81
C PRO A 174 12.10 -45.63 -10.22
N GLU A 175 12.40 -44.58 -9.44
CA GLU A 175 11.41 -43.76 -8.74
C GLU A 175 11.68 -42.25 -8.93
N PRO A 176 10.65 -41.39 -9.02
CA PRO A 176 10.83 -39.94 -9.15
C PRO A 176 11.59 -39.33 -7.98
N GLU A 177 12.48 -38.39 -8.29
CA GLU A 177 13.26 -37.67 -7.28
C GLU A 177 12.59 -36.33 -6.91
N MET A 178 12.62 -35.97 -5.62
CA MET A 178 12.12 -34.69 -5.14
C MET A 178 13.27 -33.70 -4.95
N ASN A 179 13.29 -32.65 -5.77
CA ASN A 179 14.29 -31.59 -5.70
C ASN A 179 13.79 -30.44 -4.83
N LYS A 180 14.53 -30.07 -3.79
CA LYS A 180 14.19 -28.97 -2.88
C LYS A 180 15.00 -27.73 -3.20
N ASN A 181 14.29 -26.68 -3.58
CA ASN A 181 14.84 -25.36 -3.86
C ASN A 181 14.31 -24.35 -2.84
N THR A 182 15.13 -23.38 -2.47
CA THR A 182 14.73 -22.25 -1.63
C THR A 182 14.61 -21.02 -2.53
N LEU A 183 13.44 -20.42 -2.59
CA LEU A 183 13.14 -19.25 -3.42
C LEU A 183 13.26 -17.96 -2.61
N SER A 184 14.06 -17.01 -3.11
CA SER A 184 14.08 -15.62 -2.66
C SER A 184 12.95 -14.80 -3.28
N ASP A 185 12.74 -13.59 -2.76
CA ASP A 185 11.59 -12.74 -3.09
C ASP A 185 11.43 -12.40 -4.58
N ASP A 186 12.54 -12.26 -5.30
CA ASP A 186 12.60 -11.96 -6.74
C ASP A 186 12.24 -13.18 -7.62
N GLN A 187 12.43 -14.38 -7.08
CA GLN A 187 12.16 -15.65 -7.74
C GLN A 187 10.68 -16.06 -7.61
N ILE A 188 9.98 -15.59 -6.57
CA ILE A 188 8.56 -15.89 -6.33
C ILE A 188 7.69 -15.08 -7.30
N LYS A 189 7.00 -15.76 -8.23
CA LYS A 189 6.02 -15.14 -9.12
C LYS A 189 4.61 -15.31 -8.56
N PHE A 190 3.93 -14.19 -8.38
CA PHE A 190 2.54 -14.16 -7.91
C PHE A 190 1.57 -13.99 -9.11
N PRO A 191 0.33 -14.52 -9.02
CA PRO A 191 -0.20 -15.29 -7.90
C PRO A 191 0.36 -16.71 -7.85
N LEU A 192 0.61 -17.22 -6.64
CA LEU A 192 1.01 -18.62 -6.42
C LEU A 192 -0.19 -19.55 -6.57
N ILE A 193 -1.36 -19.11 -6.09
CA ILE A 193 -2.65 -19.79 -6.32
C ILE A 193 -3.52 -18.86 -7.17
N PRO A 194 -3.95 -19.28 -8.38
CA PRO A 194 -4.85 -18.47 -9.20
C PRO A 194 -6.19 -18.26 -8.50
N ASP A 195 -6.87 -17.13 -8.75
CA ASP A 195 -8.21 -16.84 -8.22
C ASP A 195 -9.29 -17.80 -8.74
N ARG A 196 -10.50 -17.73 -8.17
CA ARG A 196 -11.59 -18.64 -8.55
C ARG A 196 -11.93 -18.57 -10.03
N ALA A 197 -12.07 -17.37 -10.59
CA ALA A 197 -12.47 -17.20 -11.98
C ALA A 197 -11.45 -17.86 -12.93
N ARG A 198 -10.16 -17.70 -12.64
CA ARG A 198 -9.09 -18.34 -13.40
C ARG A 198 -9.06 -19.85 -13.20
N ARG A 199 -9.23 -20.33 -11.96
CA ARG A 199 -9.32 -21.77 -11.68
C ARG A 199 -10.46 -22.43 -12.44
N GLU A 200 -11.64 -21.83 -12.44
CA GLU A 200 -12.80 -22.32 -13.19
C GLU A 200 -12.54 -22.34 -14.70
N ALA A 201 -11.95 -21.27 -15.26
CA ALA A 201 -11.59 -21.20 -16.68
C ALA A 201 -10.57 -22.27 -17.09
N ASP A 202 -9.63 -22.60 -16.21
CA ASP A 202 -8.56 -23.56 -16.48
C ASP A 202 -8.92 -25.01 -16.05
N GLY A 203 -10.10 -25.22 -15.46
CA GLY A 203 -10.56 -26.52 -14.95
C GLY A 203 -9.83 -26.99 -13.69
N LEU A 204 -9.31 -26.06 -12.89
CA LEU A 204 -8.58 -26.33 -11.67
C LEU A 204 -9.51 -26.40 -10.46
N THR A 205 -9.23 -27.34 -9.56
CA THR A 205 -9.93 -27.53 -8.29
C THR A 205 -8.97 -27.30 -7.13
N LEU A 206 -9.36 -26.40 -6.21
CA LEU A 206 -8.61 -26.13 -4.98
C LEU A 206 -9.38 -26.71 -3.77
N THR A 207 -8.75 -27.60 -3.01
CA THR A 207 -9.33 -28.24 -1.82
C THR A 207 -8.39 -28.22 -0.63
N VAL A 208 -8.92 -28.38 0.57
CA VAL A 208 -8.13 -28.69 1.77
C VAL A 208 -7.88 -30.19 1.77
N LYS A 209 -6.62 -30.61 1.62
CA LYS A 209 -6.22 -32.01 1.65
C LYS A 209 -6.16 -32.54 3.08
N GLU A 210 -5.53 -31.76 3.96
CA GLU A 210 -5.31 -32.16 5.35
C GLU A 210 -5.15 -30.93 6.25
N GLN A 211 -5.60 -31.04 7.49
CA GLN A 211 -5.34 -30.07 8.54
C GLN A 211 -5.10 -30.78 9.87
N GLN A 212 -3.93 -30.54 10.47
CA GLN A 212 -3.55 -31.07 11.77
C GLN A 212 -2.96 -29.96 12.65
N GLY A 213 -3.72 -29.53 13.66
CA GLY A 213 -3.29 -28.53 14.64
C GLY A 213 -2.88 -27.18 14.03
N ASN A 214 -1.57 -26.96 13.94
CA ASN A 214 -0.95 -25.76 13.38
C ASN A 214 -0.38 -25.98 11.96
N THR A 215 -0.75 -27.07 11.30
CA THR A 215 -0.31 -27.39 9.94
C THR A 215 -1.53 -27.70 9.08
N ALA A 216 -1.48 -27.28 7.82
CA ALA A 216 -2.52 -27.60 6.85
C ALA A 216 -1.94 -27.66 5.43
N THR A 217 -2.57 -28.45 4.58
CA THR A 217 -2.17 -28.65 3.19
C THR A 217 -3.36 -28.39 2.29
N ALA A 218 -3.22 -27.46 1.34
CA ALA A 218 -4.17 -27.27 0.25
C ALA A 218 -3.67 -27.98 -1.01
N LEU A 219 -4.60 -28.54 -1.78
CA LEU A 219 -4.35 -29.25 -3.02
C LEU A 219 -4.97 -28.46 -4.17
N LEU A 220 -4.16 -28.06 -5.14
CA LEU A 220 -4.63 -27.52 -6.42
C LEU A 220 -4.35 -28.58 -7.48
N GLN A 221 -5.39 -29.01 -8.18
CA GLN A 221 -5.25 -30.04 -9.21
C GLN A 221 -6.15 -29.76 -10.40
N LYS A 222 -5.76 -30.29 -11.55
CA LYS A 222 -6.67 -30.45 -12.69
C LYS A 222 -7.09 -31.92 -12.75
N PRO A 223 -8.38 -32.24 -12.53
CA PRO A 223 -8.86 -33.62 -12.55
C PRO A 223 -8.44 -34.36 -13.82
N ASP A 224 -8.14 -35.65 -13.69
CA ASP A 224 -7.74 -36.56 -14.78
C ASP A 224 -6.44 -36.16 -15.51
N THR A 225 -5.58 -35.37 -14.87
CA THR A 225 -4.24 -35.01 -15.37
C THR A 225 -3.17 -35.18 -14.29
N ASP A 226 -1.91 -35.03 -14.69
CA ASP A 226 -0.74 -34.96 -13.81
C ASP A 226 -0.57 -33.59 -13.13
N TYR A 227 -1.34 -32.57 -13.49
CA TYR A 227 -1.22 -31.23 -12.89
C TYR A 227 -1.68 -31.23 -11.43
N VAL A 228 -0.72 -31.27 -10.51
CA VAL A 228 -0.95 -31.41 -9.07
C VAL A 228 0.05 -30.57 -8.28
N PHE A 229 -0.49 -29.66 -7.47
CA PHE A 229 0.28 -28.84 -6.54
C PHE A 229 -0.23 -28.99 -5.10
N GLU A 230 0.69 -29.15 -4.16
CA GLU A 230 0.40 -29.09 -2.73
C GLU A 230 1.03 -27.84 -2.10
N TYR A 231 0.21 -27.12 -1.32
CA TYR A 231 0.60 -25.90 -0.63
C TYR A 231 0.56 -26.16 0.86
N ARG A 232 1.71 -26.17 1.52
CA ARG A 232 1.83 -26.46 2.95
C ARG A 232 1.89 -25.17 3.75
N PHE A 233 0.91 -25.02 4.63
CA PHE A 233 0.76 -23.88 5.53
C PHE A 233 1.11 -24.26 6.96
N VAL A 234 1.69 -23.30 7.68
CA VAL A 234 1.94 -23.40 9.12
C VAL A 234 1.27 -22.24 9.84
N ARG A 235 0.67 -22.49 11.00
CA ARG A 235 0.03 -21.47 11.82
C ARG A 235 0.88 -21.13 13.04
N GLY A 236 1.30 -19.87 13.09
CA GLY A 236 1.77 -19.22 14.32
C GLY A 236 0.63 -18.38 14.90
N GLN A 237 0.75 -17.06 14.78
CA GLN A 237 -0.34 -16.12 15.06
C GLN A 237 -1.37 -16.05 13.92
N CYS A 238 -0.96 -16.42 12.71
CA CYS A 238 -1.79 -16.60 11.53
C CYS A 238 -1.20 -17.72 10.66
N TRP A 239 -1.96 -18.20 9.68
CA TRP A 239 -1.48 -19.12 8.66
C TRP A 239 -0.49 -18.42 7.72
N VAL A 240 0.60 -19.10 7.37
CA VAL A 240 1.54 -18.68 6.34
C VAL A 240 1.92 -19.86 5.44
N LEU A 241 2.05 -19.60 4.13
CA LEU A 241 2.54 -20.58 3.17
C LEU A 241 4.05 -20.74 3.35
N ARG A 242 4.49 -21.96 3.63
CA ARG A 242 5.91 -22.27 3.90
C ARG A 242 6.56 -23.06 2.77
N GLU A 243 5.79 -23.87 2.08
CA GLU A 243 6.30 -24.78 1.07
C GLU A 243 5.26 -25.00 -0.04
N VAL A 244 5.73 -25.03 -1.28
CA VAL A 244 4.96 -25.39 -2.48
C VAL A 244 5.60 -26.65 -3.05
N MET A 245 4.80 -27.66 -3.33
CA MET A 245 5.23 -28.93 -3.90
C MET A 245 4.55 -29.11 -5.25
N ASP A 246 5.35 -29.18 -6.31
CA ASP A 246 4.92 -29.46 -7.67
C ASP A 246 5.11 -30.95 -7.97
N TYR A 247 4.00 -31.66 -8.04
CA TYR A 247 3.93 -33.08 -8.40
C TYR A 247 3.60 -33.30 -9.88
N SER A 248 3.53 -32.23 -10.67
CA SER A 248 3.28 -32.33 -12.09
C SER A 248 4.48 -32.98 -12.79
N LEU A 249 4.19 -33.94 -13.68
CA LEU A 249 5.17 -34.68 -14.47
C LEU A 249 4.98 -34.41 -15.96
#